data_AF-A0A7Z9R3C6-F1
#
_entry.id   AF-A0A7Z9R3C6-F1
#
_cell.length_a   1.000
_cell.length_b   1.000
_cell.length_c   1.000
_cell.angle_alpha   90.00
_cell.angle_beta   90.00
_cell.angle_gamma   90.00
#
_symmetry.space_group_name_H-M   'P 1'
#
loop_
_entity.id
_entity.type
_entity.pdbx_description
1 polymer ?
#
loop_
_entity_poly.entity_id
_entity_poly.type
_entity_poly.pdbx_seq_one_letter_code
_entity_poly.pdbx_strand_id
1 'polypeptide(L)' 'SYSFQNGYMYPGEAVGHGVDINEKLAAKYPYKRSYLPVNRLEDGTMWNW' A
#
# COMPACT_ATOMS: atom_id res chain seq x y z
N SER A 1 2.23 -1.30 16.35
CA SER A 1 1.53 -2.54 15.99
C SER A 1 0.09 -2.18 15.69
N TYR A 2 -0.59 -2.89 14.80
CA TYR A 2 -2.05 -2.84 14.63
C TYR A 2 -2.55 -4.28 14.55
N SER A 3 -3.81 -4.51 14.88
CA SER A 3 -4.45 -5.82 14.77
C SER A 3 -5.73 -5.73 13.96
N PHE A 4 -6.11 -6.84 13.35
CA PHE A 4 -7.39 -6.99 12.65
C PHE A 4 -8.19 -8.08 13.36
N GLN A 5 -9.41 -7.75 13.78
CA GLN A 5 -10.29 -8.69 14.48
C GLN A 5 -11.75 -8.37 14.15
N ASN A 6 -12.53 -9.42 13.87
CA ASN A 6 -13.98 -9.32 13.63
C ASN A 6 -14.40 -8.26 12.58
N GLY A 7 -13.59 -8.06 11.53
CA GLY A 7 -13.89 -7.08 10.47
C GLY A 7 -13.41 -5.66 10.74
N TYR A 8 -12.74 -5.41 11.87
CA TYR A 8 -12.25 -4.09 12.27
C TYR A 8 -10.73 -4.06 12.43
N MET A 9 -10.15 -2.90 12.15
CA MET A 9 -8.74 -2.58 12.40
C MET A 9 -8.62 -1.84 13.73
N TYR A 10 -7.62 -2.22 14.53
CA TYR A 10 -7.34 -1.61 15.83
C TYR A 10 -5.89 -1.10 15.84
N PRO A 11 -5.65 0.19 16.11
CA PRO A 11 -4.30 0.67 16.38
C PRO A 11 -3.77 0.05 17.68
N GLY A 12 -2.44 -0.04 17.81
CA GLY A 12 -1.80 -0.46 19.05
C GLY A 12 -1.52 0.72 19.99
N GLU A 13 -1.12 0.38 21.22
CA GLU A 13 -0.92 1.34 22.32
C GLU A 13 0.48 1.99 22.37
N ALA A 14 1.31 1.77 21.35
CA ALA A 14 2.64 2.37 21.31
C ALA A 14 2.55 3.89 21.08
N VAL A 15 3.42 4.67 21.74
CA VAL A 15 3.49 6.11 21.53
C VAL A 15 3.81 6.43 20.06
N GLY A 16 3.11 7.41 19.48
CA GLY A 16 3.18 7.73 18.06
C GLY A 16 2.23 6.86 17.23
N HIS A 17 2.53 6.68 15.93
CA HIS A 17 1.69 5.86 15.04
C HIS A 17 1.99 4.35 15.13
N GLY A 18 2.97 3.95 15.95
CA GLY A 18 3.26 2.54 16.23
C GLY A 18 3.76 1.72 15.04
N VAL A 19 4.36 2.34 14.02
CA VAL A 19 4.92 1.65 12.84
C VAL A 19 6.36 2.08 12.65
N ASP A 20 7.23 1.16 12.24
CA ASP A 20 8.64 1.40 11.99
C ASP A 20 9.13 0.55 10.81
N ILE A 21 10.33 0.82 10.28
CA ILE A 21 10.93 0.16 9.12
C ILE A 21 12.24 -0.53 9.50
N ASN A 22 12.37 -1.82 9.14
CA ASN A 22 13.66 -2.51 9.22
C ASN A 22 14.49 -2.23 7.96
N GLU A 23 15.37 -1.23 8.02
CA GLU A 23 16.18 -0.78 6.88
C GLU A 23 17.11 -1.87 6.31
N LYS A 24 17.69 -2.72 7.15
CA LYS A 24 18.58 -3.81 6.71
C LYS A 24 17.83 -4.85 5.87
N LEU A 25 16.56 -5.08 6.17
CA LEU A 25 15.71 -5.97 5.38
C LEU A 25 15.22 -5.27 4.11
N ALA A 26 14.75 -4.03 4.22
CA ALA A 26 14.27 -3.24 3.09
C ALA A 26 15.32 -3.11 1.97
N ALA A 27 16.60 -2.95 2.33
CA ALA A 27 17.70 -2.85 1.37
C ALA A 27 17.84 -4.05 0.41
N LYS A 28 17.27 -5.22 0.75
CA LYS A 28 17.27 -6.42 -0.11
C LYS A 28 16.27 -6.32 -1.27
N TYR A 29 15.33 -5.39 -1.21
CA TYR A 29 14.23 -5.24 -2.16
C TYR A 29 14.35 -3.90 -2.89
N PRO A 30 15.18 -3.81 -3.95
CA PRO A 30 15.38 -2.56 -4.65
C PRO A 30 14.11 -2.10 -5.36
N TYR A 31 14.05 -0.80 -5.65
CA TYR A 31 12.96 -0.19 -6.40
C TYR A 31 12.67 -0.95 -7.70
N LYS A 32 11.40 -1.27 -7.91
CA LYS A 32 10.87 -1.80 -9.17
C LYS A 32 9.76 -0.90 -9.66
N ARG A 33 9.96 -0.29 -10.83
CA ARG A 33 8.96 0.52 -11.50
C ARG A 33 7.70 -0.30 -11.77
N SER A 34 6.54 0.26 -11.41
CA SER A 34 5.22 -0.31 -11.66
C SER A 34 4.22 0.81 -11.93
N TYR A 35 3.25 0.57 -12.79
CA TYR A 35 2.23 1.54 -13.18
C TYR A 35 0.85 0.96 -12.90
N LEU A 36 -0.10 1.81 -12.51
CA LEU A 36 -1.51 1.44 -12.56
C LEU A 36 -1.94 1.29 -14.03
N PRO A 37 -2.94 0.44 -14.33
CA PRO A 37 -3.54 0.39 -15.66
C PRO A 37 -4.21 1.71 -16.03
N VAL A 38 -4.53 1.85 -17.31
CA VAL A 38 -5.43 2.88 -17.83
C VAL A 38 -6.64 2.20 -18.45
N ASN A 39 -7.75 2.92 -18.52
CA ASN A 39 -8.97 2.42 -19.15
C ASN A 39 -9.33 3.26 -20.37
N ARG A 40 -9.93 2.64 -21.38
CA ARG A 40 -10.39 3.30 -22.62
C ARG A 40 -11.74 2.75 -23.03
N LEU A 41 -12.59 3.61 -23.59
CA LEU A 41 -13.82 3.18 -24.25
C LEU A 41 -13.51 2.46 -25.56
N GLU A 42 -14.52 1.81 -26.17
CA GLU A 42 -14.36 1.07 -27.43
C GLU A 42 -13.90 1.96 -28.60
N ASP A 43 -14.24 3.25 -28.57
CA ASP A 43 -13.78 4.26 -29.55
C ASP A 43 -12.35 4.77 -29.28
N GLY A 44 -11.69 4.28 -28.23
CA GLY A 44 -10.35 4.64 -27.82
C GLY A 44 -10.26 5.87 -26.91
N THR A 45 -11.37 6.54 -26.60
CA THR A 45 -11.40 7.69 -25.68
C THR A 45 -10.84 7.30 -24.32
N MET A 46 -9.94 8.14 -23.77
CA MET A 46 -9.39 7.93 -22.43
C MET A 46 -10.51 7.97 -21.40
N TRP A 47 -10.53 7.00 -20.50
CA TRP A 47 -11.60 6.89 -19.50
C TRP A 47 -11.07 6.69 -18.10
N ASN A 48 -12.01 6.68 -17.15
CA ASN A 48 -11.74 6.39 -15.77
C ASN A 48 -11.40 4.90 -15.62
N TRP A 49 -10.21 4.64 -15.05
CA TRP A 49 -9.84 3.31 -14.56
C TRP A 49 -10.59 3.00 -13.28
#